data_AF-A0A0U3DYA7-F1
#
_entry.id   AF-A0A0U3DYA7-F1
#
_cell.length_a   1.000
_cell.length_b   1.000
_cell.length_c   1.000
_cell.angle_alpha   90.00
_cell.angle_beta   90.00
_cell.angle_gamma   90.00
#
_symmetry.space_group_name_H-M   'P 1'
#
loop_
_entity.id
_entity.type
_entity.pdbx_description
1 polymer ?
#
loop_
_entity_poly.entity_id
_entity_poly.type
_entity_poly.pdbx_seq_one_letter_code
_entity_poly.pdbx_strand_id
1 'polypeptide(L)'
;MDVRDLIVNLLKNGCVKAKRPELLLSEFIYTKGNEVCVDSKEDLALWAVIWGYLSEGEVARYLSWRSFERYVMKIFSEAGFQTRHSVRFRTLERLMEFDVIAYDGRKVFVIECKAWNKGSIQAIKKVAREHRLKVIEASDYLRKYGKIGIPIVVTLKGRPLISDSIIVPIRYIRDFVQKMDEVIYDYDYVQLGH
;
A
#
# COMPACT_ATOMS: atom_id res chain seq x y z
N MET A 1 -4.69 -28.39 -11.30
CA MET A 1 -5.38 -27.20 -10.78
C MET A 1 -4.60 -26.03 -11.32
N ASP A 2 -5.26 -25.08 -11.96
CA ASP A 2 -4.60 -23.85 -12.38
C ASP A 2 -4.25 -23.00 -11.14
N VAL A 3 -3.24 -22.13 -11.25
CA VAL A 3 -2.74 -21.27 -10.18
C VAL A 3 -3.88 -20.46 -9.58
N ARG A 4 -4.73 -19.91 -10.45
CA ARG A 4 -5.91 -19.15 -10.04
C ARG A 4 -6.86 -19.99 -9.17
N ASP A 5 -7.14 -21.23 -9.56
CA ASP A 5 -8.03 -22.11 -8.81
C ASP A 5 -7.43 -22.49 -7.45
N LEU A 6 -6.11 -22.72 -7.40
CA LEU A 6 -5.39 -22.98 -6.15
C LEU A 6 -5.54 -21.79 -5.20
N ILE A 7 -5.28 -20.56 -5.67
CA ILE A 7 -5.43 -19.33 -4.89
C ILE A 7 -6.86 -19.21 -4.35
N VAL A 8 -7.88 -19.36 -5.20
CA VAL A 8 -9.28 -19.24 -4.77
C VAL A 8 -9.62 -20.26 -3.68
N ASN A 9 -9.17 -21.51 -3.83
CA ASN A 9 -9.45 -22.54 -2.84
C ASN A 9 -8.66 -22.33 -1.53
N LEU A 10 -7.43 -21.84 -1.59
CA LEU A 10 -6.64 -21.46 -0.41
C LEU A 10 -7.26 -20.29 0.35
N LEU A 11 -7.70 -19.24 -0.36
CA LEU A 11 -8.39 -18.10 0.25
C LEU A 11 -9.68 -18.53 0.95
N LYS A 12 -10.46 -19.43 0.34
CA LYS A 12 -11.68 -19.98 0.94
C LYS A 12 -11.36 -20.88 2.14
N ASN A 13 -10.54 -21.91 1.96
CA ASN A 13 -10.44 -23.04 2.88
C ASN A 13 -9.22 -22.99 3.81
N GLY A 14 -8.24 -22.14 3.53
CA GLY A 14 -6.96 -22.10 4.27
C GLY A 14 -6.02 -23.22 3.86
N CYS A 15 -6.50 -24.47 3.80
CA CYS A 15 -5.75 -25.63 3.33
C CYS A 15 -6.52 -26.38 2.24
N VAL A 16 -5.80 -26.96 1.29
CA VAL A 16 -6.35 -27.78 0.21
C VAL A 16 -5.48 -29.00 -0.06
N LYS A 17 -6.11 -30.13 -0.43
CA LYS A 17 -5.38 -31.31 -0.90
C LYS A 17 -4.75 -31.00 -2.26
N ALA A 18 -3.43 -30.98 -2.33
CA ALA A 18 -2.69 -30.73 -3.56
C ALA A 18 -1.39 -31.55 -3.57
N LYS A 19 -1.07 -32.15 -4.72
CA LYS A 19 0.11 -33.04 -4.84
C LYS A 19 1.44 -32.30 -4.84
N ARG A 20 1.46 -31.01 -5.18
CA ARG A 20 2.66 -30.15 -5.15
C ARG A 20 2.27 -28.69 -4.92
N PRO A 21 3.02 -27.94 -4.08
CA PRO A 21 2.92 -26.49 -4.03
C PRO A 21 3.41 -25.90 -5.35
N GLU A 22 2.69 -24.92 -5.89
CA GLU A 22 3.18 -24.13 -7.02
C GLU A 22 4.34 -23.25 -6.56
N LEU A 23 5.48 -23.33 -7.25
CA LEU A 23 6.70 -22.57 -6.92
C LEU A 23 6.45 -21.06 -6.75
N LEU A 24 5.52 -20.51 -7.54
CA LEU A 24 5.12 -19.09 -7.50
C LEU A 24 4.49 -18.68 -6.17
N LEU A 25 3.92 -19.61 -5.42
CA LEU A 25 3.25 -19.34 -4.15
C LEU A 25 4.08 -19.71 -2.93
N SER A 26 5.32 -20.19 -3.13
CA SER A 26 6.16 -20.76 -2.08
C SER A 26 6.41 -19.83 -0.88
N GLU A 27 6.34 -18.51 -1.08
CA GLU A 27 6.45 -17.52 0.01
C GLU A 27 5.16 -17.35 0.84
N PHE A 28 4.01 -17.85 0.35
CA PHE A 28 2.70 -17.73 1.00
C PHE A 28 2.13 -19.05 1.50
N ILE A 29 2.71 -20.19 1.10
CA ILE A 29 2.16 -21.51 1.37
C ILE A 29 3.17 -22.43 2.04
N TYR A 30 2.65 -23.37 2.83
CA TYR A 30 3.41 -24.44 3.44
C TYR A 30 2.69 -25.78 3.27
N THR A 31 3.42 -26.88 3.37
CA THR A 31 2.85 -28.23 3.27
C THR A 31 2.57 -28.82 4.65
N LYS A 32 1.38 -29.40 4.83
CA LYS A 32 0.98 -30.13 6.04
C LYS A 32 0.45 -31.50 5.63
N GLY A 33 1.29 -32.53 5.69
CA GLY A 33 0.93 -33.86 5.20
C GLY A 33 0.71 -33.86 3.68
N ASN A 34 -0.52 -34.19 3.25
CA ASN A 34 -0.92 -34.16 1.84
C ASN A 34 -1.68 -32.87 1.45
N GLU A 35 -1.64 -31.85 2.31
CA GLU A 35 -2.28 -30.57 2.08
C GLU A 35 -1.24 -29.47 1.84
N VAL A 36 -1.66 -28.49 1.04
CA VAL A 36 -1.02 -27.18 0.91
C VAL A 36 -1.89 -26.18 1.65
N CYS A 37 -1.28 -25.45 2.57
CA CYS A 37 -1.93 -24.45 3.40
C CYS A 37 -1.36 -23.06 3.13
N VAL A 38 -2.19 -22.02 3.27
CA VAL A 38 -1.74 -20.62 3.22
C VAL A 38 -1.37 -20.15 4.63
N ASP A 39 -0.24 -19.44 4.75
CA ASP A 39 0.19 -18.83 6.00
C ASP A 39 -0.68 -17.61 6.33
N SER A 40 -0.88 -16.74 5.34
CA SER A 40 -1.69 -15.53 5.45
C SER A 40 -2.63 -15.39 4.25
N LYS A 41 -3.93 -15.51 4.49
CA LYS A 41 -4.96 -15.29 3.46
C LYS A 41 -4.91 -13.86 2.92
N GLU A 42 -4.56 -12.90 3.76
CA GLU A 42 -4.48 -11.49 3.40
C GLU A 42 -3.32 -11.22 2.46
N ASP A 43 -2.15 -11.77 2.74
CA ASP A 43 -0.97 -11.60 1.89
C ASP A 43 -1.16 -12.31 0.54
N LEU A 44 -1.73 -13.53 0.55
CA LEU A 44 -2.08 -14.24 -0.68
C LEU A 44 -3.10 -13.47 -1.52
N ALA A 45 -4.14 -12.91 -0.88
CA ALA A 45 -5.16 -12.10 -1.54
C ALA A 45 -4.55 -10.87 -2.23
N LEU A 46 -3.64 -10.19 -1.55
CA LEU A 46 -3.01 -8.99 -2.07
C LEU A 46 -2.04 -9.29 -3.21
N TRP A 47 -1.24 -10.34 -3.06
CA TRP A 47 -0.39 -10.86 -4.13
C TRP A 47 -1.21 -11.20 -5.38
N ALA A 48 -2.33 -11.90 -5.21
CA ALA A 48 -3.19 -12.31 -6.32
C ALA A 48 -3.75 -11.11 -7.11
N VAL A 49 -4.06 -9.98 -6.46
CA VAL A 49 -4.47 -8.75 -7.16
C VAL A 49 -3.33 -8.13 -7.93
N ILE A 50 -2.15 -8.04 -7.32
CA ILE A 50 -1.01 -7.34 -7.89
C ILE A 50 -0.51 -8.04 -9.14
N TRP A 51 -0.52 -9.36 -9.13
CA TRP A 51 -0.17 -10.19 -10.28
C TRP A 51 -1.32 -10.45 -11.25
N GLY A 52 -2.51 -9.90 -10.98
CA GLY A 52 -3.66 -9.99 -11.87
C GLY A 52 -4.35 -11.36 -11.92
N TYR A 53 -4.09 -12.24 -10.96
CA TYR A 53 -4.79 -13.52 -10.83
C TYR A 53 -6.23 -13.35 -10.34
N LEU A 54 -6.48 -12.33 -9.49
CA LEU A 54 -7.79 -11.98 -8.96
C LEU A 54 -8.04 -10.48 -9.10
N SER A 55 -9.31 -10.11 -9.26
CA SER A 55 -9.72 -8.70 -9.18
C SER A 55 -9.80 -8.20 -7.74
N GLU A 56 -9.74 -6.88 -7.57
CA GLU A 56 -9.88 -6.22 -6.27
C GLU A 56 -11.20 -6.59 -5.57
N GLY A 57 -12.28 -6.72 -6.36
CA GLY A 57 -13.60 -7.08 -5.85
C GLY A 57 -13.66 -8.52 -5.31
N GLU A 58 -12.89 -9.44 -5.91
CA GLU A 58 -12.83 -10.82 -5.46
C GLU A 58 -12.11 -10.96 -4.12
N VAL A 59 -11.05 -10.16 -3.93
CA VAL A 59 -10.20 -10.27 -2.75
C VAL A 59 -10.60 -9.36 -1.60
N ALA A 60 -11.46 -8.35 -1.84
CA ALA A 60 -11.80 -7.33 -0.85
C ALA A 60 -12.27 -7.91 0.50
N ARG A 61 -12.92 -9.08 0.49
CA ARG A 61 -13.38 -9.76 1.72
C ARG A 61 -12.26 -10.36 2.58
N TYR A 62 -11.08 -10.57 1.99
CA TYR A 62 -9.92 -11.18 2.61
C TYR A 62 -8.87 -10.15 3.03
N LEU A 63 -9.03 -8.87 2.65
CA LEU A 63 -8.05 -7.84 2.95
C LEU A 63 -8.49 -7.02 4.16
N SER A 64 -7.72 -7.09 5.24
CA SER A 64 -7.82 -6.12 6.31
C SER A 64 -7.14 -4.81 5.91
N TRP A 65 -7.62 -3.69 6.45
CA TRP A 65 -6.98 -2.39 6.23
C TRP A 65 -5.50 -2.38 6.66
N ARG A 66 -5.20 -3.02 7.79
CA ARG A 66 -3.83 -3.13 8.31
C ARG A 66 -2.92 -3.95 7.41
N SER A 67 -3.43 -5.01 6.80
CA SER A 67 -2.63 -5.86 5.90
C SER A 67 -2.28 -5.08 4.63
N PHE A 68 -3.19 -4.23 4.14
CA PHE A 68 -2.92 -3.32 3.04
C PHE A 68 -1.83 -2.28 3.38
N GLU A 69 -1.91 -1.63 4.54
CA GLU A 69 -0.87 -0.69 5.02
C GLU A 69 0.50 -1.36 5.14
N ARG A 70 0.55 -2.55 5.77
CA ARG A 70 1.80 -3.31 5.94
C ARG A 70 2.43 -3.69 4.61
N TYR A 71 1.64 -4.01 3.61
CA TYR A 71 2.15 -4.33 2.29
C TYR A 71 2.75 -3.11 1.59
N VAL A 72 2.07 -1.96 1.64
CA VAL A 72 2.61 -0.70 1.13
C VAL A 72 3.93 -0.38 1.84
N MET A 73 3.97 -0.50 3.16
CA MET A 73 5.19 -0.36 3.95
C MET A 73 6.30 -1.32 3.50
N LYS A 74 6.00 -2.60 3.29
CA LYS A 74 6.95 -3.62 2.81
C LYS A 74 7.58 -3.20 1.48
N ILE A 75 6.80 -2.70 0.52
CA ILE A 75 7.31 -2.26 -0.78
C ILE A 75 8.30 -1.11 -0.67
N PHE A 76 7.99 -0.09 0.13
CA PHE A 76 8.93 1.00 0.37
C PHE A 76 10.19 0.51 1.10
N SER A 77 10.04 -0.40 2.06
CA SER A 77 11.18 -1.00 2.76
C SER A 77 12.07 -1.81 1.83
N GLU A 78 11.50 -2.60 0.92
CA GLU A 78 12.22 -3.37 -0.12
C GLU A 78 12.98 -2.45 -1.07
N ALA A 79 12.48 -1.24 -1.31
CA ALA A 79 13.15 -0.21 -2.10
C ALA A 79 14.22 0.59 -1.33
N GLY A 80 14.51 0.22 -0.07
CA GLY A 80 15.59 0.81 0.73
C GLY A 80 15.18 1.99 1.60
N PHE A 81 13.89 2.32 1.70
CA PHE A 81 13.41 3.37 2.60
C PHE A 81 13.28 2.86 4.03
N GLN A 82 13.54 3.73 5.01
CA GLN A 82 13.08 3.50 6.37
C GLN A 82 11.57 3.71 6.42
N THR A 83 10.85 2.84 7.13
CA THR A 83 9.39 2.88 7.13
C THR A 83 8.81 2.79 8.53
N ARG A 84 7.62 3.39 8.71
CA ARG A 84 6.78 3.25 9.91
C ARG A 84 5.32 3.23 9.48
N HIS A 85 4.49 2.42 10.14
CA HIS A 85 3.04 2.41 9.93
C HIS A 85 2.30 2.89 11.19
N SER A 86 1.04 3.29 11.04
CA SER A 86 0.16 3.77 12.12
C SER A 86 0.81 4.89 12.95
N VAL A 87 1.40 5.88 12.27
CA VAL A 87 2.21 6.94 12.88
C VAL A 87 1.29 7.97 13.52
N ARG A 88 1.13 7.87 14.84
CA ARG A 88 0.33 8.82 15.63
C ARG A 88 1.19 9.91 16.25
N PHE A 89 0.71 11.14 16.17
CA PHE A 89 1.36 12.30 16.77
C PHE A 89 0.34 13.40 17.02
N ARG A 90 0.71 14.35 17.89
CA ARG A 90 -0.13 15.49 18.25
C ARG A 90 0.45 16.75 17.62
N THR A 91 -0.37 17.47 16.85
CA THR A 91 -0.10 18.86 16.46
C THR A 91 -0.63 19.80 17.55
N LEU A 92 -0.37 21.10 17.40
CA LEU A 92 -0.98 22.11 18.28
C LEU A 92 -2.52 22.06 18.22
N GLU A 93 -3.08 21.66 17.09
CA GLU A 93 -4.53 21.66 16.85
C GLU A 93 -5.20 20.33 17.21
N ARG A 94 -4.58 19.18 16.90
CA ARG A 94 -5.24 17.87 17.02
C ARG A 94 -4.30 16.67 17.08
N LEU A 95 -4.86 15.52 17.45
CA LEU A 95 -4.20 14.24 17.24
C LEU A 95 -4.35 13.83 15.76
N MET A 96 -3.24 13.43 15.15
CA MET A 96 -3.17 12.93 13.78
C MET A 96 -2.62 11.52 13.72
N GLU A 97 -2.94 10.84 12.64
CA GLU A 97 -2.38 9.54 12.27
C GLU A 97 -2.03 9.54 10.79
N PHE A 98 -0.83 9.10 10.41
CA PHE A 98 -0.52 8.71 9.04
C PHE A 98 -0.44 7.19 8.95
N ASP A 99 -1.08 6.62 7.93
CA ASP A 99 -1.13 5.16 7.76
C ASP A 99 0.27 4.59 7.58
N VAL A 100 1.07 5.18 6.68
CA VAL A 100 2.48 4.82 6.47
C VAL A 100 3.31 6.08 6.21
N ILE A 101 4.52 6.13 6.74
CA ILE A 101 5.58 7.02 6.25
C ILE A 101 6.77 6.19 5.77
N ALA A 102 7.38 6.62 4.67
CA ALA A 102 8.64 6.09 4.17
C ALA A 102 9.62 7.24 3.93
N TYR A 103 10.88 7.08 4.30
CA TYR A 103 11.84 8.20 4.27
C TYR A 103 13.29 7.74 4.06
N ASP A 104 14.11 8.62 3.49
CA ASP A 104 15.54 8.43 3.23
C ASP A 104 16.43 9.52 3.89
N GLY A 105 15.85 10.33 4.78
CA GLY A 105 16.53 11.48 5.39
C GLY A 105 16.50 12.75 4.53
N ARG A 106 16.14 12.67 3.25
CA ARG A 106 15.93 13.83 2.36
C ARG A 106 14.44 14.03 2.07
N LYS A 107 13.76 12.96 1.66
CA LYS A 107 12.34 12.92 1.31
C LYS A 107 11.57 12.10 2.34
N VAL A 108 10.33 12.48 2.55
CA VAL A 108 9.34 11.79 3.37
C VAL A 108 8.10 11.55 2.52
N PHE A 109 7.90 10.31 2.11
CA PHE A 109 6.68 9.85 1.47
C PHE A 109 5.64 9.61 2.55
N VAL A 110 4.62 10.45 2.58
CA VAL A 110 3.56 10.38 3.58
C VAL A 110 2.34 9.76 2.93
N ILE A 111 2.00 8.54 3.34
CA ILE A 111 1.12 7.67 2.58
C ILE A 111 -0.18 7.46 3.35
N GLU A 112 -1.29 7.79 2.71
CA GLU A 112 -2.65 7.47 3.16
C GLU A 112 -3.17 6.30 2.30
N CYS A 113 -3.45 5.18 2.95
CA CYS A 113 -4.04 4.02 2.30
C CYS A 113 -5.54 4.24 2.18
N LYS A 114 -6.14 3.85 1.05
CA LYS A 114 -7.59 3.87 0.82
C LYS A 114 -8.04 2.59 0.11
N ALA A 115 -8.35 1.54 0.88
CA ALA A 115 -8.92 0.29 0.37
C ALA A 115 -10.43 0.44 0.00
N TRP A 116 -10.74 1.36 -0.91
CA TRP A 116 -12.10 1.65 -1.33
C TRP A 116 -12.58 0.70 -2.44
N ASN A 117 -13.73 0.06 -2.22
CA ASN A 117 -14.35 -0.77 -3.24
C ASN A 117 -15.27 0.03 -4.20
N LYS A 118 -15.72 1.26 -3.86
CA LYS A 118 -16.71 2.04 -4.64
C LYS A 118 -16.60 3.59 -4.56
N GLY A 119 -15.41 4.18 -4.70
CA GLY A 119 -15.24 5.64 -4.76
C GLY A 119 -15.22 6.22 -6.17
N SER A 120 -15.83 7.39 -6.41
CA SER A 120 -15.66 8.16 -7.64
C SER A 120 -14.29 8.84 -7.70
N ILE A 121 -13.84 9.24 -8.89
CA ILE A 121 -12.58 9.98 -9.04
C ILE A 121 -12.58 11.31 -8.26
N GLN A 122 -13.74 11.97 -8.16
CA GLN A 122 -13.91 13.20 -7.37
C GLN A 122 -13.72 12.94 -5.87
N ALA A 123 -14.24 11.81 -5.35
CA ALA A 123 -14.04 11.43 -3.96
C ALA A 123 -12.55 11.17 -3.66
N ILE A 124 -11.82 10.54 -4.58
CA ILE A 124 -10.38 10.29 -4.42
C ILE A 124 -9.61 11.61 -4.46
N LYS A 125 -9.93 12.52 -5.39
CA LYS A 125 -9.31 13.85 -5.44
C LYS A 125 -9.57 14.65 -4.16
N LYS A 126 -10.77 14.55 -3.57
CA LYS A 126 -11.07 15.18 -2.28
C LYS A 126 -10.13 14.65 -1.18
N VAL A 127 -9.94 13.34 -1.10
CA VAL A 127 -8.99 12.74 -0.14
C VAL A 127 -7.56 13.18 -0.42
N ALA A 128 -7.13 13.22 -1.69
CA ALA A 128 -5.81 13.70 -2.07
C ALA A 128 -5.57 15.15 -1.60
N ARG A 129 -6.57 16.02 -1.71
CA ARG A 129 -6.48 17.40 -1.22
C ARG A 129 -6.42 17.45 0.31
N GLU A 130 -7.29 16.74 1.00
CA GLU A 130 -7.31 16.68 2.47
C GLU A 130 -6.00 16.10 3.04
N HIS A 131 -5.45 15.09 2.37
CA HIS A 131 -4.18 14.48 2.72
C HIS A 131 -3.00 15.44 2.53
N ARG A 132 -2.94 16.18 1.41
CA ARG A 132 -1.92 17.22 1.21
C ARG A 132 -1.96 18.25 2.35
N LEU A 133 -3.14 18.77 2.69
CA LEU A 133 -3.30 19.74 3.76
C LEU A 133 -2.85 19.19 5.11
N LYS A 134 -3.16 17.92 5.40
CA LYS A 134 -2.70 17.21 6.60
C LYS A 134 -1.17 17.08 6.64
N VAL A 135 -0.51 16.84 5.51
CA VAL A 135 0.96 16.82 5.41
C VAL A 135 1.56 18.21 5.66
N ILE A 136 0.94 19.27 5.12
CA ILE A 136 1.34 20.66 5.38
C ILE A 136 1.23 20.99 6.88
N GLU A 137 0.10 20.69 7.50
CA GLU A 137 -0.12 20.90 8.95
C GLU A 137 0.88 20.10 9.81
N ALA A 138 1.34 18.95 9.31
CA ALA A 138 2.30 18.09 9.99
C ALA A 138 3.79 18.41 9.69
N SER A 139 4.09 19.51 8.98
CA SER A 139 5.45 19.80 8.49
C SER A 139 6.50 19.75 9.59
N ASP A 140 6.21 20.36 10.74
CA ASP A 140 7.10 20.37 11.91
C ASP A 140 7.39 18.98 12.48
N TYR A 141 6.39 18.11 12.50
CA TYR A 141 6.58 16.74 12.97
C TYR A 141 7.42 15.93 11.97
N LEU A 142 7.21 16.16 10.67
CA LEU A 142 7.80 15.38 9.58
C LEU A 142 9.26 15.76 9.30
N ARG A 143 9.69 17.00 9.61
CA ARG A 143 11.05 17.50 9.30
C ARG A 143 12.20 16.64 9.83
N LYS A 144 11.96 15.89 10.92
CA LYS A 144 12.94 14.96 11.50
C LYS A 144 13.23 13.72 10.64
N TYR A 145 12.39 13.47 9.62
CA TYR A 145 12.54 12.35 8.69
C TYR A 145 13.06 12.80 7.32
N GLY A 146 13.01 14.10 7.01
CA GLY A 146 13.46 14.67 5.75
C GLY A 146 12.98 16.10 5.57
N LYS A 147 13.45 16.76 4.51
CA LYS A 147 13.13 18.17 4.19
C LYS A 147 11.97 18.32 3.21
N ILE A 148 11.65 17.27 2.47
CA ILE A 148 10.63 17.29 1.42
C ILE A 148 9.53 16.28 1.76
N GLY A 149 8.28 16.73 1.85
CA GLY A 149 7.09 15.92 2.09
C GLY A 149 6.35 15.63 0.79
N ILE A 150 6.14 14.35 0.50
CA ILE A 150 5.48 13.88 -0.72
C ILE A 150 4.21 13.14 -0.32
N PRO A 151 3.04 13.80 -0.36
CA PRO A 151 1.79 13.15 0.00
C PRO A 151 1.34 12.19 -1.09
N ILE A 152 1.11 10.93 -0.70
CA ILE A 152 0.67 9.85 -1.57
C ILE A 152 -0.64 9.27 -1.03
N VAL A 153 -1.60 9.04 -1.92
CA VAL A 153 -2.80 8.26 -1.62
C VAL A 153 -2.72 6.93 -2.36
N VAL A 154 -2.60 5.82 -1.64
CA VAL A 154 -2.58 4.49 -2.24
C VAL A 154 -3.98 3.91 -2.24
N THR A 155 -4.54 3.63 -3.41
CA THR A 155 -5.90 3.08 -3.54
C THR A 155 -5.86 1.60 -3.86
N LEU A 156 -6.90 0.84 -3.49
CA LEU A 156 -6.99 -0.56 -3.91
C LEU A 156 -7.15 -0.70 -5.44
N LYS A 157 -7.89 0.20 -6.07
CA LYS A 157 -8.20 0.19 -7.51
C LYS A 157 -8.08 1.58 -8.15
N GLY A 158 -8.04 1.63 -9.48
CA GLY A 158 -8.07 2.88 -10.25
C GLY A 158 -6.91 2.99 -11.24
N ARG A 159 -6.52 4.22 -11.56
CA ARG A 159 -5.34 4.54 -12.38
C ARG A 159 -4.46 5.56 -11.65
N PRO A 160 -3.13 5.54 -11.86
CA PRO A 160 -2.24 6.56 -11.33
C PRO A 160 -2.69 7.96 -11.78
N LEU A 161 -2.62 8.93 -10.88
CA LEU A 161 -3.02 10.30 -11.14
C LEU A 161 -2.23 11.26 -10.25
N ILE A 162 -1.69 12.33 -10.83
CA ILE A 162 -1.15 13.45 -10.06
C ILE A 162 -2.27 14.47 -9.81
N SER A 163 -2.49 14.82 -8.54
CA SER A 163 -3.42 15.84 -8.06
C SER A 163 -2.73 16.58 -6.91
N ASP A 164 -3.46 17.14 -5.93
CA ASP A 164 -2.89 17.66 -4.69
C ASP A 164 -1.99 16.65 -3.96
N SER A 165 -2.33 15.36 -4.04
CA SER A 165 -1.46 14.23 -3.69
C SER A 165 -1.25 13.34 -4.90
N ILE A 166 -0.15 12.59 -4.93
CA ILE A 166 0.06 11.53 -5.92
C ILE A 166 -0.85 10.36 -5.57
N ILE A 167 -1.75 9.99 -6.48
CA ILE A 167 -2.67 8.86 -6.30
C ILE A 167 -2.11 7.65 -7.03
N VAL A 168 -1.92 6.54 -6.32
CA VAL A 168 -1.31 5.32 -6.85
C VAL A 168 -2.17 4.11 -6.49
N PRO A 169 -2.84 3.46 -7.46
CA PRO A 169 -3.48 2.18 -7.19
C PRO A 169 -2.44 1.11 -6.85
N ILE A 170 -2.79 0.17 -5.96
CA ILE A 170 -1.84 -0.81 -5.43
C ILE A 170 -1.17 -1.65 -6.50
N ARG A 171 -1.87 -1.94 -7.61
CA ARG A 171 -1.32 -2.63 -8.77
C ARG A 171 -0.08 -1.93 -9.35
N TYR A 172 0.00 -0.60 -9.25
CA TYR A 172 1.10 0.20 -9.83
C TYR A 172 2.12 0.65 -8.79
N ILE A 173 1.98 0.26 -7.52
CA ILE A 173 2.82 0.82 -6.46
C ILE A 173 4.30 0.42 -6.61
N ARG A 174 4.61 -0.77 -7.12
CA ARG A 174 5.99 -1.21 -7.37
C ARG A 174 6.63 -0.39 -8.48
N ASP A 175 5.95 -0.24 -9.60
CA ASP A 175 6.41 0.57 -10.73
C ASP A 175 6.58 2.05 -10.31
N PHE A 176 5.64 2.57 -9.52
CA PHE A 176 5.74 3.91 -8.95
C PHE A 176 6.99 4.06 -8.09
N VAL A 177 7.25 3.12 -7.17
CA VAL A 177 8.41 3.19 -6.28
C VAL A 177 9.73 3.11 -7.07
N GLN A 178 9.79 2.30 -8.13
CA GLN A 178 10.97 2.22 -8.99
C GLN A 178 11.23 3.50 -9.78
N LYS A 179 10.17 4.22 -10.18
CA LYS A 179 10.25 5.43 -11.01
C LYS A 179 9.93 6.70 -10.25
N MET A 180 9.96 6.66 -8.91
CA MET A 180 9.40 7.74 -8.10
C MET A 180 10.14 9.06 -8.34
N ASP A 181 11.46 9.02 -8.56
CA ASP A 181 12.26 10.22 -8.77
C ASP A 181 11.88 10.95 -10.07
N GLU A 182 11.46 10.20 -11.10
CA GLU A 182 10.93 10.79 -12.34
C GLU A 182 9.54 11.39 -12.10
N VAL A 183 8.67 10.68 -11.38
CA VAL A 183 7.29 11.13 -11.11
C VAL A 183 7.28 12.39 -10.24
N ILE A 184 8.21 12.51 -9.28
CA ILE A 184 8.25 13.64 -8.35
C ILE A 184 8.96 14.87 -8.92
N TYR A 185 9.69 14.74 -10.03
CA TYR A 185 10.48 15.82 -10.60
C TYR A 185 9.63 17.06 -10.93
N ASP A 186 8.44 16.83 -11.50
CA ASP A 186 7.48 17.89 -11.85
C ASP A 186 6.35 18.05 -10.81
N TYR A 187 6.44 17.36 -9.68
CA TYR A 187 5.41 17.37 -8.66
C TYR A 187 5.62 18.52 -7.66
N ASP A 188 4.57 19.30 -7.41
CA ASP A 188 4.55 20.32 -6.36
C ASP A 188 4.58 19.67 -4.97
N TYR A 189 5.77 19.39 -4.45
CA TYR A 189 5.96 18.76 -3.15
C TYR A 189 5.83 19.78 -1.99
N VAL A 190 5.66 19.27 -0.77
CA VAL A 190 5.58 20.10 0.44
C VAL A 190 6.98 20.34 0.99
N GLN A 191 7.39 21.60 1.13
CA GLN A 191 8.63 21.93 1.86
C GLN A 191 8.38 21.78 3.36
N LEU A 192 9.15 20.91 4.03
CA LEU A 192 9.01 20.64 5.45
C LEU A 192 9.90 21.59 6.26
N GLY A 193 9.50 22.87 6.30
CA GLY A 193 10.11 23.91 7.13
C GLY A 193 11.57 24.29 6.81
N HIS A 194 12.00 25.41 7.39
CA HIS A 194 13.40 25.83 7.51
C HIS A 194 13.93 25.49 8.91
#